data_AF-A0A381TP01-F1
#
_entry.id   AF-A0A381TP01-F1
#
_cell.length_a   1.000
_cell.length_b   1.000
_cell.length_c   1.000
_cell.angle_alpha   90.00
_cell.angle_beta   90.00
_cell.angle_gamma   90.00
#
_symmetry.space_group_name_H-M   'P 1'
#
loop_
_entity.id
_entity.type
_entity.pdbx_description
1 polymer ?
#
loop_
_entity_poly.entity_id
_entity_poly.type
_entity_poly.pdbx_seq_one_letter_code
_entity_poly.pdbx_strand_id
1 'polypeptide(L)'
;MAVEAARDALGKIVRDSVRGVYLASTSLPFLDRQNAGIVSEALRLRSELRTLDIGGSQRAGTSSLVTAFQAVAGGGGPLLVVGSEKRRTRAASPLELTTGDGAAALLVAEGDGAARLLGHASETVDFVDHYRGQDQPFDYVWEERWVRDEGYLKIVPVTVGRALASAGIEAGAVDHFCFPAAARRVAATLARTLGIGEARIRDNLQGTCGETGAAHPLLMLVHALEDAVPGDTILVVGFGQGCDAVVLKVCTAVMDTGPAVGIHGHLAWRWEDNNYQRYLATNELVEIERGLRAEVDKQTGLTTLYRNKEMLLGFVGGCCTKCGTPQYPRGNLCVNPTCGAVGRQDEHPFSESGAQLNSYTADRLTYSVDPPAYYGMVQFDEGGRAMLDLADVDPNVAPEVGQRMRMVFRVKDYDRARGFRRYFWKAAPALVPVEVEGAV
;
A
#
# COMPACT_ATOMS: atom_id res chain seq x y z
N MET A 1 -0.32 4.84 0.33
CA MET A 1 0.17 3.46 0.58
C MET A 1 -0.46 2.51 -0.42
N ALA A 2 -1.75 2.18 -0.33
CA ALA A 2 -2.45 1.31 -1.30
C ALA A 2 -2.11 1.58 -2.78
N VAL A 3 -2.17 2.85 -3.24
CA VAL A 3 -1.85 3.23 -4.63
C VAL A 3 -0.39 2.95 -5.00
N GLU A 4 0.56 3.19 -4.09
CA GLU A 4 1.98 2.94 -4.38
C GLU A 4 2.27 1.45 -4.49
N ALA A 5 1.77 0.64 -3.54
CA ALA A 5 1.90 -0.81 -3.59
C ALA A 5 1.27 -1.39 -4.86
N ALA A 6 0.10 -0.89 -5.24
CA ALA A 6 -0.57 -1.31 -6.48
C ALA A 6 0.19 -0.90 -7.75
N ARG A 7 0.79 0.30 -7.80
CA ARG A 7 1.61 0.73 -8.94
C ARG A 7 2.82 -0.19 -9.11
N ASP A 8 3.47 -0.50 -7.99
CA ASP A 8 4.65 -1.37 -7.96
C ASP A 8 4.30 -2.80 -8.40
N ALA A 9 3.19 -3.35 -7.90
CA ALA A 9 2.70 -4.67 -8.29
C ALA A 9 2.22 -4.76 -9.75
N LEU A 10 1.64 -3.68 -10.30
CA LEU A 10 1.22 -3.65 -11.70
C LEU A 10 2.42 -3.51 -12.64
N GLY A 11 3.47 -2.78 -12.27
CA GLY A 11 4.66 -2.59 -13.09
C GLY A 11 4.31 -2.23 -14.55
N LYS A 12 4.68 -3.12 -15.49
CA LYS A 12 4.43 -2.97 -16.94
C LYS A 12 3.10 -3.58 -17.42
N ILE A 13 2.29 -4.14 -16.53
CA ILE A 13 1.02 -4.77 -16.88
C ILE A 13 0.06 -3.73 -17.45
N VAL A 14 -0.60 -4.09 -18.55
CA VAL A 14 -1.60 -3.23 -19.20
C VAL A 14 -2.76 -3.03 -18.24
N ARG A 15 -2.95 -1.79 -17.79
CA ARG A 15 -3.97 -1.40 -16.81
C ARG A 15 -5.39 -1.78 -17.25
N ASP A 16 -5.67 -1.70 -18.55
CA ASP A 16 -6.95 -2.07 -19.14
C ASP A 16 -7.26 -3.58 -19.05
N SER A 17 -6.28 -4.42 -18.68
CA SER A 17 -6.51 -5.84 -18.40
C SER A 17 -7.11 -6.09 -17.02
N VAL A 18 -6.97 -5.16 -16.06
CA VAL A 18 -7.52 -5.33 -14.71
C VAL A 18 -9.04 -5.27 -14.75
N ARG A 19 -9.71 -6.20 -14.06
CA ARG A 19 -11.18 -6.32 -13.97
C ARG A 19 -11.74 -6.06 -12.58
N GLY A 20 -10.88 -5.90 -11.57
CA GLY A 20 -11.33 -5.48 -10.25
C GLY A 20 -10.21 -5.09 -9.30
N VAL A 21 -10.59 -4.35 -8.25
CA VAL A 21 -9.73 -3.88 -7.17
C VAL A 21 -10.37 -4.25 -5.84
N TYR A 22 -9.70 -5.10 -5.06
CA TYR A 22 -10.12 -5.49 -3.72
C TYR A 22 -9.16 -4.83 -2.72
N LEU A 23 -9.69 -3.91 -1.91
CA LEU A 23 -8.92 -3.17 -0.92
C LEU A 23 -9.25 -3.67 0.48
N ALA A 24 -8.28 -4.29 1.13
CA ALA A 24 -8.38 -4.81 2.50
C ALA A 24 -7.74 -3.85 3.51
N SER A 25 -8.49 -3.49 4.56
CA SER A 25 -8.02 -2.61 5.63
C SER A 25 -9.01 -2.57 6.79
N THR A 26 -8.53 -2.37 8.02
CA THR A 26 -9.40 -2.04 9.15
C THR A 26 -9.49 -0.53 9.42
N SER A 27 -8.63 0.28 8.78
CA SER A 27 -8.47 1.73 9.00
C SER A 27 -8.71 2.58 7.75
N LEU A 28 -9.66 2.15 6.90
CA LEU A 28 -10.04 2.89 5.69
C LEU A 28 -10.36 4.36 5.97
N PRO A 29 -9.99 5.29 5.06
CA PRO A 29 -10.15 6.72 5.30
C PRO A 29 -11.61 7.18 5.32
N PHE A 30 -12.53 6.42 4.73
CA PHE A 30 -13.96 6.72 4.71
C PHE A 30 -14.79 5.51 5.12
N LEU A 31 -15.81 5.76 5.96
CA LEU A 31 -16.79 4.76 6.37
C LEU A 31 -17.86 4.52 5.30
N ASP A 32 -18.30 5.58 4.62
CA ASP A 32 -19.36 5.55 3.60
C ASP A 32 -18.93 6.33 2.35
N ARG A 33 -17.87 5.84 1.73
CA ARG A 33 -17.39 6.20 0.38
C ARG A 33 -16.47 5.08 -0.06
N GLN A 34 -16.72 4.50 -1.23
CA GLN A 34 -15.89 3.41 -1.74
C GLN A 34 -14.41 3.82 -1.80
N ASN A 35 -13.57 3.18 -0.99
CA ASN A 35 -12.15 3.49 -0.85
C ASN A 35 -11.34 2.88 -2.00
N ALA A 36 -11.66 1.65 -2.42
CA ALA A 36 -11.10 1.03 -3.61
C ALA A 36 -11.35 1.85 -4.89
N GLY A 37 -12.44 2.63 -4.94
CA GLY A 37 -12.71 3.57 -6.03
C GLY A 37 -11.69 4.71 -6.13
N ILE A 38 -11.11 5.14 -4.99
CA ILE A 38 -10.02 6.12 -4.99
C ILE A 38 -8.76 5.50 -5.58
N VAL A 39 -8.48 4.23 -5.25
CA VAL A 39 -7.33 3.49 -5.76
C VAL A 39 -7.46 3.27 -7.27
N SER A 40 -8.63 2.84 -7.76
CA SER A 40 -8.85 2.60 -9.19
C SER A 40 -8.70 3.88 -10.02
N GLU A 41 -9.24 5.01 -9.55
CA GLU A 41 -9.12 6.30 -10.21
C GLU A 41 -7.67 6.80 -10.23
N ALA A 42 -6.94 6.65 -9.11
CA ALA A 42 -5.53 7.05 -9.04
C ALA A 42 -4.63 6.21 -9.96
N LEU A 43 -4.95 4.92 -10.11
CA LEU A 43 -4.25 4.02 -11.02
C LEU A 43 -4.67 4.22 -12.49
N ARG A 44 -5.69 5.04 -12.78
CA ARG A 44 -6.33 5.16 -14.09
C ARG A 44 -6.77 3.81 -14.66
N LEU A 45 -7.43 2.99 -13.84
CA LEU A 45 -8.10 1.80 -14.34
C LEU A 45 -9.42 2.18 -15.02
N ARG A 46 -9.88 1.35 -15.96
CA ARG A 46 -11.16 1.53 -16.66
C ARG A 46 -12.35 1.58 -15.70
N SER A 47 -13.44 2.24 -16.08
CA SER A 47 -14.67 2.28 -15.27
C SER A 47 -15.37 0.93 -15.15
N GLU A 48 -15.24 0.05 -16.15
CA GLU A 48 -15.86 -1.28 -16.13
C GLU A 48 -15.01 -2.27 -15.34
N LEU A 49 -14.92 -2.07 -14.03
CA LEU A 49 -14.27 -2.98 -13.10
C LEU A 49 -15.05 -3.11 -11.79
N ARG A 50 -14.84 -4.22 -11.07
CA ARG A 50 -15.42 -4.44 -9.74
C ARG A 50 -14.53 -3.86 -8.66
N THR A 51 -15.06 -2.98 -7.81
CA THR A 51 -14.37 -2.54 -6.59
C THR A 51 -14.98 -3.16 -5.34
N LEU A 52 -14.15 -3.63 -4.40
CA LEU A 52 -14.59 -4.10 -3.08
C LEU A 52 -13.70 -3.49 -1.99
N ASP A 53 -14.32 -3.08 -0.89
CA ASP A 53 -13.65 -2.72 0.37
C ASP A 53 -13.89 -3.88 1.34
N ILE A 54 -12.82 -4.47 1.88
CA ILE A 54 -12.88 -5.63 2.78
C ILE A 54 -12.28 -5.21 4.12
N GLY A 55 -13.07 -5.31 5.19
CA GLY A 55 -12.66 -4.85 6.52
C GLY A 55 -13.32 -5.66 7.62
N GLY A 56 -13.27 -5.14 8.85
CA GLY A 56 -13.91 -5.75 10.01
C GLY A 56 -13.09 -6.87 10.68
N SER A 57 -11.90 -7.21 10.17
CA SER A 57 -10.96 -8.12 10.83
C SER A 57 -9.53 -7.91 10.32
N GLN A 58 -8.53 -8.21 11.16
CA GLN A 58 -7.12 -8.23 10.74
C GLN A 58 -6.78 -9.35 9.74
N ARG A 59 -7.64 -10.37 9.57
CA ARG A 59 -7.48 -11.32 8.45
C ARG A 59 -8.03 -10.79 7.11
N ALA A 60 -8.52 -9.54 7.05
CA ALA A 60 -9.11 -8.99 5.82
C ALA A 60 -8.17 -9.08 4.60
N GLY A 61 -6.85 -8.93 4.79
CA GLY A 61 -5.87 -9.10 3.73
C GLY A 61 -5.88 -10.51 3.12
N THR A 62 -5.77 -11.54 3.95
CA THR A 62 -5.82 -12.95 3.47
C THR A 62 -7.21 -13.34 2.97
N SER A 63 -8.28 -12.89 3.62
CA SER A 63 -9.65 -13.13 3.17
C SER A 63 -9.89 -12.52 1.78
N SER A 64 -9.32 -11.34 1.50
CA SER A 64 -9.38 -10.72 0.18
C SER A 64 -8.63 -11.51 -0.89
N LEU A 65 -7.47 -12.09 -0.53
CA LEU A 65 -6.67 -12.93 -1.42
C LEU A 65 -7.39 -14.25 -1.74
N VAL A 66 -7.95 -14.95 -0.74
CA VAL A 66 -8.77 -16.15 -0.94
C VAL A 66 -9.97 -15.86 -1.83
N THR A 67 -10.68 -14.76 -1.55
CA THR A 67 -11.83 -14.32 -2.36
C THR A 67 -11.42 -14.04 -3.81
N ALA A 68 -10.25 -13.43 -4.03
CA ALA A 68 -9.75 -13.18 -5.37
C ALA A 68 -9.41 -14.47 -6.13
N PHE A 69 -8.77 -15.45 -5.50
CA PHE A 69 -8.50 -16.75 -6.12
C PHE A 69 -9.79 -17.46 -6.54
N GLN A 70 -10.80 -17.50 -5.66
CA GLN A 70 -12.09 -18.10 -5.96
C GLN A 70 -12.83 -17.37 -7.08
N ALA A 71 -12.80 -16.03 -7.07
CA ALA A 71 -13.42 -15.23 -8.11
C ALA A 71 -12.74 -15.44 -9.47
N VAL A 72 -11.40 -15.54 -9.50
CA VAL A 72 -10.66 -15.83 -10.74
C VAL A 72 -10.94 -17.23 -11.25
N ALA A 73 -10.94 -18.25 -10.38
CA ALA A 73 -11.30 -19.62 -10.74
C ALA A 73 -12.74 -19.74 -11.29
N GLY A 74 -13.65 -18.84 -10.89
CA GLY A 74 -15.00 -18.71 -11.43
C GLY A 74 -15.11 -17.94 -12.75
N GLY A 75 -14.01 -17.64 -13.42
CA GLY A 75 -13.97 -16.86 -14.67
C GLY A 75 -13.95 -15.34 -14.47
N GLY A 76 -13.64 -14.87 -13.26
CA GLY A 76 -13.41 -13.46 -12.96
C GLY A 76 -11.96 -13.02 -13.15
N GLY A 77 -11.71 -11.72 -13.03
CA GLY A 77 -10.35 -11.15 -13.03
C GLY A 77 -9.74 -10.90 -14.42
N PRO A 78 -8.46 -10.46 -14.48
CA PRO A 78 -7.50 -10.25 -13.40
C PRO A 78 -7.97 -9.30 -12.27
N LEU A 79 -7.66 -9.63 -11.02
CA LEU A 79 -8.06 -8.88 -9.83
C LEU A 79 -6.85 -8.36 -9.06
N LEU A 80 -6.82 -7.05 -8.83
CA LEU A 80 -5.81 -6.41 -7.99
C LEU A 80 -6.25 -6.49 -6.53
N VAL A 81 -5.50 -7.22 -5.71
CA VAL A 81 -5.70 -7.34 -4.26
C VAL A 81 -4.71 -6.42 -3.56
N VAL A 82 -5.19 -5.55 -2.68
CA VAL A 82 -4.36 -4.58 -1.97
C VAL A 82 -4.70 -4.61 -0.48
N GLY A 83 -3.73 -4.96 0.37
CA GLY A 83 -3.80 -4.69 1.80
C GLY A 83 -3.17 -3.34 2.09
N SER A 84 -3.82 -2.47 2.87
CA SER A 84 -3.22 -1.20 3.30
C SER A 84 -3.75 -0.80 4.67
N GLU A 85 -2.84 -0.56 5.61
CA GLU A 85 -3.21 -0.26 6.99
C GLU A 85 -2.47 0.98 7.49
N LYS A 86 -3.21 1.89 8.13
CA LYS A 86 -2.67 2.94 9.00
C LYS A 86 -3.27 2.76 10.40
N ARG A 87 -2.59 1.99 11.24
CA ARG A 87 -3.15 1.55 12.51
C ARG A 87 -2.73 2.51 13.62
N ARG A 88 -3.71 3.23 14.17
CA ARG A 88 -3.47 4.18 15.25
C ARG A 88 -3.33 3.46 16.58
N THR A 89 -2.35 3.88 17.37
CA THR A 89 -2.09 3.37 18.72
C THR A 89 -2.19 4.49 19.74
N ARG A 90 -2.53 4.16 20.99
CA ARG A 90 -2.42 5.14 22.08
C ARG A 90 -0.95 5.39 22.40
N ALA A 91 -0.62 6.63 22.73
CA ALA A 91 0.69 6.97 23.26
C ALA A 91 0.99 6.16 24.54
N ALA A 92 2.25 5.71 24.67
CA ALA A 92 2.75 4.86 25.74
C ALA A 92 2.06 3.49 25.88
N SER A 93 1.39 2.99 24.82
CA SER A 93 0.79 1.65 24.84
C SER A 93 1.78 0.59 24.34
N PRO A 94 1.69 -0.67 24.81
CA PRO A 94 2.49 -1.76 24.25
C PRO A 94 2.32 -1.93 22.73
N LEU A 95 1.13 -1.61 22.22
CA LEU A 95 0.81 -1.70 20.81
C LEU A 95 1.62 -0.68 19.97
N GLU A 96 1.90 0.50 20.51
CA GLU A 96 2.72 1.53 19.87
C GLU A 96 4.15 1.06 19.58
N LEU A 97 4.70 0.17 20.41
CA LEU A 97 6.06 -0.38 20.23
C LEU A 97 6.17 -1.39 19.08
N THR A 98 5.04 -1.92 18.62
CA THR A 98 5.02 -3.09 17.72
C THR A 98 4.26 -2.85 16.43
N THR A 99 3.46 -1.78 16.35
CA THR A 99 2.63 -1.45 15.20
C THR A 99 3.37 -0.59 14.21
N GLY A 100 3.09 -0.80 12.93
CA GLY A 100 3.51 0.06 11.84
C GLY A 100 2.39 0.31 10.84
N ASP A 101 2.68 1.19 9.88
CA ASP A 101 1.81 1.49 8.76
C ASP A 101 2.42 0.89 7.49
N GLY A 102 1.60 0.26 6.63
CA GLY A 102 2.13 -0.38 5.43
C GLY A 102 1.07 -0.83 4.44
N ALA A 103 1.53 -1.24 3.26
CA ALA A 103 0.67 -1.80 2.22
C ALA A 103 1.44 -2.80 1.35
N ALA A 104 0.71 -3.76 0.81
CA ALA A 104 1.19 -4.73 -0.17
C ALA A 104 0.08 -4.99 -1.19
N ALA A 105 0.45 -5.27 -2.44
CA ALA A 105 -0.49 -5.56 -3.50
C ALA A 105 -0.05 -6.75 -4.34
N LEU A 106 -1.03 -7.51 -4.84
CA LEU A 106 -0.86 -8.69 -5.67
C LEU A 106 -1.88 -8.64 -6.80
N LEU A 107 -1.47 -8.99 -8.02
CA LEU A 107 -2.40 -9.23 -9.12
C LEU A 107 -2.70 -10.73 -9.20
N VAL A 108 -3.97 -11.10 -9.04
CA VAL A 108 -4.45 -12.48 -9.13
C VAL A 108 -5.12 -12.68 -10.48
N ALA A 109 -4.67 -13.67 -11.25
CA ALA A 109 -5.16 -13.97 -12.59
C ALA A 109 -5.07 -15.48 -12.87
N GLU A 110 -5.65 -15.92 -13.99
CA GLU A 110 -5.47 -17.29 -14.46
C GLU A 110 -4.03 -17.55 -14.92
N GLY A 111 -3.54 -18.78 -14.73
CA GLY A 111 -2.19 -19.20 -15.08
C GLY A 111 -1.22 -19.25 -13.89
N ASP A 112 0.03 -19.67 -14.16
CA ASP A 112 0.97 -20.05 -13.11
C ASP A 112 1.73 -18.88 -12.45
N GLY A 113 1.69 -17.67 -13.04
CA GLY A 113 2.17 -16.41 -12.45
C GLY A 113 3.53 -16.49 -11.73
N ALA A 114 3.78 -15.56 -10.79
CA ALA A 114 4.92 -15.65 -9.86
C ALA A 114 4.78 -16.84 -8.92
N ALA A 115 3.55 -17.13 -8.51
CA ALA A 115 3.18 -18.30 -7.74
C ALA A 115 1.74 -18.70 -8.05
N ARG A 116 1.46 -20.00 -7.97
CA ARG A 116 0.12 -20.58 -8.15
C ARG A 116 -0.44 -21.09 -6.83
N LEU A 117 -1.74 -20.95 -6.64
CA LEU A 117 -2.46 -21.50 -5.48
C LEU A 117 -2.44 -23.04 -5.52
N LEU A 118 -1.97 -23.67 -4.44
CA LEU A 118 -2.11 -25.11 -4.24
C LEU A 118 -3.34 -25.46 -3.41
N GLY A 119 -3.60 -24.70 -2.35
CA GLY A 119 -4.71 -24.94 -1.45
C GLY A 119 -4.90 -23.81 -0.45
N HIS A 120 -6.08 -23.75 0.14
CA HIS A 120 -6.38 -22.78 1.18
C HIS A 120 -7.41 -23.34 2.16
N ALA A 121 -7.52 -22.74 3.34
CA ALA A 121 -8.59 -23.00 4.28
C ALA A 121 -8.90 -21.74 5.09
N SER A 122 -10.14 -21.65 5.56
CA SER A 122 -10.61 -20.58 6.44
C SER A 122 -11.39 -21.18 7.60
N GLU A 123 -11.20 -20.63 8.79
CA GLU A 123 -11.94 -20.96 9.99
C GLU A 123 -12.39 -19.68 10.68
N THR A 124 -13.69 -19.53 10.86
CA THR A 124 -14.26 -18.39 11.58
C THR A 124 -14.55 -18.81 13.01
N VAL A 125 -14.05 -18.04 13.95
CA VAL A 125 -14.29 -18.23 15.39
C VAL A 125 -14.54 -16.84 15.97
N ASP A 126 -15.67 -16.61 16.61
CA ASP A 126 -15.94 -15.34 17.30
C ASP A 126 -15.08 -15.23 18.58
N PHE A 127 -13.77 -15.13 18.37
CA PHE A 127 -12.73 -15.03 19.38
C PHE A 127 -12.20 -13.60 19.37
N VAL A 128 -12.78 -12.75 20.20
CA VAL A 128 -12.43 -11.33 20.26
C VAL A 128 -11.07 -11.15 20.94
N ASP A 129 -9.99 -11.20 20.16
CA ASP A 129 -8.61 -10.96 20.59
C ASP A 129 -8.30 -9.46 20.75
N HIS A 130 -8.90 -8.66 19.88
CA HIS A 130 -8.94 -7.20 19.93
C HIS A 130 -10.18 -6.70 19.19
N TYR A 131 -10.54 -5.43 19.42
CA TYR A 131 -11.58 -4.76 18.65
C TYR A 131 -11.38 -3.24 18.61
N ARG A 132 -12.00 -2.59 17.64
CA ARG A 132 -12.15 -1.13 17.59
C ARG A 132 -13.60 -0.78 17.32
N GLY A 133 -14.24 -0.11 18.29
CA GLY A 133 -15.61 0.36 18.14
C GLY A 133 -15.73 1.45 17.07
N GLN A 134 -16.93 1.66 16.54
CA GLN A 134 -17.21 2.62 15.46
C GLN A 134 -16.67 4.04 15.75
N ASP A 135 -16.85 4.52 16.98
CA ASP A 135 -16.43 5.86 17.40
C ASP A 135 -15.10 5.86 18.18
N GLN A 136 -14.38 4.75 18.18
CA GLN A 136 -13.11 4.62 18.91
C GLN A 136 -11.92 4.83 17.96
N PRO A 137 -11.01 5.79 18.25
CA PRO A 137 -9.87 6.06 17.38
C PRO A 137 -8.74 5.03 17.51
N PHE A 138 -8.76 4.21 18.57
CA PHE A 138 -7.71 3.26 18.91
C PHE A 138 -8.29 1.88 19.20
N ASP A 139 -7.48 0.87 18.97
CA ASP A 139 -7.84 -0.51 19.28
C ASP A 139 -7.86 -0.75 20.80
N TYR A 140 -8.74 -1.66 21.21
CA TYR A 140 -8.75 -2.28 22.51
C TYR A 140 -8.23 -3.71 22.37
N VAL A 141 -7.15 -4.04 23.07
CA VAL A 141 -6.47 -5.35 22.98
C VAL A 141 -6.69 -6.13 24.27
N TRP A 142 -6.93 -7.43 24.15
CA TRP A 142 -7.11 -8.32 25.29
C TRP A 142 -5.79 -8.94 25.79
N GLU A 143 -5.85 -9.75 26.84
CA GLU A 143 -4.68 -10.38 27.46
C GLU A 143 -3.89 -11.25 26.46
N GLU A 144 -2.61 -10.92 26.24
CA GLU A 144 -1.76 -11.60 25.26
C GLU A 144 -1.67 -13.12 25.47
N ARG A 145 -1.68 -13.57 26.74
CA ARG A 145 -1.66 -14.99 27.07
C ARG A 145 -2.94 -15.70 26.62
N TRP A 146 -4.10 -15.07 26.79
CA TRP A 146 -5.37 -15.60 26.30
C TRP A 146 -5.36 -15.72 24.78
N VAL A 147 -4.94 -14.64 24.09
CA VAL A 147 -4.84 -14.62 22.61
C VAL A 147 -3.91 -15.71 22.11
N ARG A 148 -2.78 -15.93 22.79
CA ARG A 148 -1.84 -16.99 22.44
C ARG A 148 -2.42 -18.39 22.68
N ASP A 149 -2.83 -18.67 23.91
CA ASP A 149 -3.15 -20.03 24.36
C ASP A 149 -4.47 -20.53 23.77
N GLU A 150 -5.47 -19.65 23.63
CA GLU A 150 -6.80 -20.00 23.11
C GLU A 150 -7.01 -19.63 21.64
N GLY A 151 -6.38 -18.54 21.18
CA GLY A 151 -6.44 -18.12 19.79
C GLY A 151 -5.41 -18.86 18.93
N TYR A 152 -4.17 -18.38 18.95
CA TYR A 152 -3.12 -18.88 18.06
C TYR A 152 -2.91 -20.40 18.16
N LEU A 153 -2.71 -20.94 19.37
CA LEU A 153 -2.31 -22.34 19.55
C LEU A 153 -3.43 -23.35 19.31
N LYS A 154 -4.70 -22.93 19.28
CA LYS A 154 -5.84 -23.85 19.03
C LYS A 154 -6.47 -23.67 17.65
N ILE A 155 -6.54 -22.43 17.14
CA ILE A 155 -7.22 -22.13 15.87
C ILE A 155 -6.26 -22.32 14.69
N VAL A 156 -5.03 -21.77 14.77
CA VAL A 156 -4.11 -21.75 13.63
C VAL A 156 -3.71 -23.16 13.19
N PRO A 157 -3.34 -24.11 14.09
CA PRO A 157 -2.95 -25.45 13.66
C PRO A 157 -4.06 -26.20 12.91
N VAL A 158 -5.32 -26.02 13.32
CA VAL A 158 -6.49 -26.65 12.67
C VAL A 158 -6.67 -26.12 11.25
N THR A 159 -6.63 -24.80 11.09
CA THR A 159 -6.79 -24.15 9.79
C THR A 159 -5.62 -24.47 8.84
N VAL A 160 -4.38 -24.40 9.33
CA VAL A 160 -3.20 -24.74 8.52
C VAL A 160 -3.22 -26.20 8.09
N GLY A 161 -3.57 -27.14 8.99
CA GLY A 161 -3.70 -28.55 8.64
C GLY A 161 -4.70 -28.79 7.50
N ARG A 162 -5.85 -28.09 7.52
CA ARG A 162 -6.84 -28.14 6.43
C ARG A 162 -6.30 -27.54 5.12
N ALA A 163 -5.56 -26.44 5.18
CA ALA A 163 -4.97 -25.82 3.99
C ALA A 163 -3.90 -26.70 3.34
N LEU A 164 -3.04 -27.33 4.14
CA LEU A 164 -2.03 -28.29 3.67
C LEU A 164 -2.69 -29.53 3.05
N ALA A 165 -3.73 -30.07 3.69
CA ALA A 165 -4.52 -31.18 3.15
C ALA A 165 -5.20 -30.80 1.82
N SER A 166 -5.77 -29.59 1.72
CA SER A 166 -6.33 -29.07 0.47
C SER A 166 -5.28 -28.89 -0.62
N ALA A 167 -4.03 -28.57 -0.24
CA ALA A 167 -2.90 -28.45 -1.16
C ALA A 167 -2.28 -29.80 -1.54
N GLY A 168 -2.63 -30.89 -0.84
CA GLY A 168 -2.06 -32.22 -1.04
C GLY A 168 -0.58 -32.32 -0.67
N ILE A 169 -0.13 -31.54 0.32
CA ILE A 169 1.28 -31.53 0.77
C ILE A 169 1.39 -31.73 2.28
N GLU A 170 2.55 -32.21 2.71
CA GLU A 170 2.92 -32.31 4.12
C GLU A 170 3.51 -31.00 4.64
N ALA A 171 3.39 -30.74 5.95
CA ALA A 171 3.91 -29.53 6.58
C ALA A 171 5.44 -29.34 6.39
N GLY A 172 6.19 -30.44 6.36
CA GLY A 172 7.65 -30.42 6.13
C GLY A 172 8.05 -29.95 4.73
N ALA A 173 7.12 -29.85 3.78
CA ALA A 173 7.37 -29.36 2.43
C ALA A 173 7.25 -27.82 2.31
N VAL A 174 6.91 -27.11 3.39
CA VAL A 174 6.85 -25.65 3.42
C VAL A 174 8.27 -25.09 3.49
N ASP A 175 8.63 -24.24 2.52
CA ASP A 175 9.93 -23.58 2.45
C ASP A 175 9.91 -22.18 3.10
N HIS A 176 8.75 -21.51 3.05
CA HIS A 176 8.55 -20.19 3.63
C HIS A 176 7.25 -20.16 4.45
N PHE A 177 7.36 -20.01 5.77
CA PHE A 177 6.23 -19.89 6.67
C PHE A 177 6.07 -18.45 7.15
N CYS A 178 5.03 -17.78 6.66
CA CYS A 178 4.68 -16.41 6.97
C CYS A 178 3.54 -16.38 8.00
N PHE A 179 3.85 -15.98 9.24
CA PHE A 179 2.88 -15.85 10.32
C PHE A 179 3.03 -14.50 11.05
N PRO A 180 2.20 -13.51 10.68
CA PRO A 180 2.03 -12.24 11.41
C PRO A 180 1.71 -12.46 12.88
N ALA A 181 2.64 -12.12 13.77
CA ALA A 181 2.35 -12.06 15.20
C ALA A 181 3.31 -11.16 15.96
N ALA A 182 2.77 -10.23 16.75
CA ALA A 182 3.57 -9.35 17.61
C ALA A 182 4.42 -10.12 18.64
N ALA A 183 4.03 -11.34 19.01
CA ALA A 183 4.71 -12.16 19.99
C ALA A 183 5.79 -13.05 19.34
N ARG A 184 7.06 -12.67 19.50
CA ARG A 184 8.26 -13.27 18.87
C ARG A 184 8.36 -14.80 18.91
N ARG A 185 7.82 -15.47 19.93
CA ARG A 185 7.94 -16.93 20.12
C ARG A 185 6.78 -17.73 19.55
N VAL A 186 5.68 -17.09 19.14
CA VAL A 186 4.46 -17.79 18.71
C VAL A 186 4.69 -18.52 17.41
N ALA A 187 5.31 -17.87 16.41
CA ALA A 187 5.63 -18.51 15.13
C ALA A 187 6.47 -19.78 15.31
N ALA A 188 7.52 -19.73 16.15
CA ALA A 188 8.35 -20.90 16.46
C ALA A 188 7.58 -22.03 17.15
N THR A 189 6.62 -21.68 18.01
CA THR A 189 5.78 -22.66 18.69
C THR A 189 4.81 -23.33 17.72
N LEU A 190 4.16 -22.54 16.86
CA LEU A 190 3.28 -23.04 15.81
C LEU A 190 4.03 -23.93 14.81
N ALA A 191 5.22 -23.52 14.37
CA ALA A 191 6.05 -24.28 13.45
C ALA A 191 6.33 -25.69 14.00
N ARG A 192 6.79 -25.79 15.27
CA ARG A 192 7.00 -27.09 15.94
C ARG A 192 5.72 -27.92 16.03
N THR A 193 4.59 -27.31 16.42
CA THR A 193 3.30 -28.01 16.52
C THR A 193 2.83 -28.55 15.16
N LEU A 194 3.11 -27.80 14.09
CA LEU A 194 2.72 -28.15 12.72
C LEU A 194 3.69 -29.11 12.03
N GLY A 195 4.90 -29.31 12.58
CA GLY A 195 5.96 -30.06 11.90
C GLY A 195 6.68 -29.27 10.79
N ILE A 196 6.61 -27.94 10.84
CA ILE A 196 7.36 -27.03 9.96
C ILE A 196 8.72 -26.75 10.62
N GLY A 197 9.81 -26.83 9.85
CA GLY A 197 11.14 -26.52 10.37
C GLY A 197 11.27 -25.05 10.80
N GLU A 198 11.87 -24.77 11.96
CA GLU A 198 12.01 -23.40 12.47
C GLU A 198 12.78 -22.46 11.53
N ALA A 199 13.75 -23.01 10.76
CA ALA A 199 14.49 -22.25 9.74
C ALA A 199 13.63 -21.79 8.55
N ARG A 200 12.39 -22.31 8.42
CA ARG A 200 11.43 -21.93 7.38
C ARG A 200 10.58 -20.73 7.79
N ILE A 201 10.64 -20.30 9.05
CA ILE A 201 9.90 -19.13 9.54
C ILE A 201 10.52 -17.88 8.91
N ARG A 202 9.71 -17.10 8.21
CA ARG A 202 10.13 -15.82 7.63
C ARG A 202 10.20 -14.73 8.70
N ASP A 203 11.05 -13.73 8.47
CA ASP A 203 11.09 -12.54 9.32
C ASP A 203 9.70 -11.88 9.34
N ASN A 204 9.23 -11.58 10.55
CA ASN A 204 7.97 -10.89 10.80
C ASN A 204 8.06 -9.39 10.48
N LEU A 205 9.23 -8.85 10.17
CA LEU A 205 9.43 -7.43 9.81
C LEU A 205 9.03 -6.41 10.90
N GLN A 206 8.62 -6.90 12.07
CA GLN A 206 8.26 -6.08 13.23
C GLN A 206 9.37 -5.12 13.65
N GLY A 207 10.63 -5.54 13.52
CA GLY A 207 11.80 -4.71 13.88
C GLY A 207 12.15 -3.63 12.85
N THR A 208 11.62 -3.71 11.63
CA THR A 208 11.99 -2.83 10.51
C THR A 208 10.84 -1.96 10.02
N CYS A 209 9.61 -2.49 9.93
CA CYS A 209 8.41 -1.74 9.55
C CYS A 209 7.28 -1.79 10.58
N GLY A 210 7.36 -2.65 11.60
CA GLY A 210 6.25 -2.90 12.52
C GLY A 210 5.16 -3.79 11.93
N GLU A 211 4.21 -4.21 12.77
CA GLU A 211 3.05 -5.00 12.39
C GLU A 211 2.01 -4.09 11.71
N THR A 212 1.67 -4.39 10.45
CA THR A 212 0.88 -3.52 9.57
C THR A 212 -0.58 -3.98 9.47
N GLY A 213 -1.15 -4.50 10.56
CA GLY A 213 -2.52 -5.00 10.69
C GLY A 213 -2.97 -5.87 9.51
N ALA A 214 -4.10 -5.51 8.91
CA ALA A 214 -4.68 -6.32 7.84
C ALA A 214 -3.81 -6.46 6.58
N ALA A 215 -2.81 -5.60 6.40
CA ALA A 215 -1.86 -5.69 5.29
C ALA A 215 -0.69 -6.64 5.58
N HIS A 216 -0.42 -6.97 6.84
CA HIS A 216 0.81 -7.64 7.26
C HIS A 216 1.01 -9.04 6.66
N PRO A 217 -0.02 -9.92 6.57
CA PRO A 217 0.14 -11.19 5.89
C PRO A 217 0.55 -11.04 4.41
N LEU A 218 -0.02 -10.05 3.71
CA LEU A 218 0.31 -9.80 2.30
C LEU A 218 1.71 -9.19 2.16
N LEU A 219 2.12 -8.36 3.11
CA LEU A 219 3.46 -7.78 3.16
C LEU A 219 4.51 -8.88 3.35
N MET A 220 4.30 -9.79 4.30
CA MET A 220 5.17 -10.96 4.48
C MET A 220 5.18 -11.89 3.27
N LEU A 221 4.04 -12.06 2.58
CA LEU A 221 3.97 -12.85 1.34
C LEU A 221 4.81 -12.23 0.22
N VAL A 222 4.68 -10.92 -0.03
CA VAL A 222 5.49 -10.24 -1.05
C VAL A 222 6.98 -10.33 -0.69
N HIS A 223 7.34 -10.07 0.57
CA HIS A 223 8.71 -10.21 1.06
C HIS A 223 9.25 -11.65 0.94
N ALA A 224 8.40 -12.68 1.07
CA ALA A 224 8.79 -14.07 0.82
C ALA A 224 9.00 -14.34 -0.68
N LEU A 225 8.14 -13.80 -1.55
CA LEU A 225 8.26 -13.96 -3.00
C LEU A 225 9.53 -13.32 -3.57
N GLU A 226 10.01 -12.21 -2.98
CA GLU A 226 11.26 -11.56 -3.39
C GLU A 226 12.51 -12.43 -3.17
N ASP A 227 12.47 -13.34 -2.18
CA ASP A 227 13.57 -14.25 -1.85
C ASP A 227 13.37 -15.68 -2.39
N ALA A 228 12.16 -16.02 -2.82
CA ALA A 228 11.82 -17.38 -3.15
C ALA A 228 12.33 -17.80 -4.55
N VAL A 229 12.64 -19.08 -4.68
CA VAL A 229 13.06 -19.67 -5.96
C VAL A 229 11.94 -20.54 -6.56
N PRO A 230 11.91 -20.74 -7.89
CA PRO A 230 10.94 -21.63 -8.51
C PRO A 230 10.95 -23.02 -7.87
N GLY A 231 9.78 -23.51 -7.49
CA GLY A 231 9.62 -24.75 -6.76
C GLY A 231 9.53 -24.58 -5.24
N ASP A 232 9.78 -23.42 -4.66
CA ASP A 232 9.52 -23.19 -3.23
C ASP A 232 8.03 -23.24 -2.92
N THR A 233 7.70 -23.65 -1.69
CA THR A 233 6.34 -23.62 -1.17
C THR A 233 6.19 -22.56 -0.09
N ILE A 234 5.24 -21.62 -0.27
CA ILE A 234 4.95 -20.56 0.69
C ILE A 234 3.63 -20.84 1.40
N LEU A 235 3.64 -20.86 2.72
CA LEU A 235 2.44 -20.84 3.57
C LEU A 235 2.30 -19.46 4.20
N VAL A 236 1.21 -18.75 3.88
CA VAL A 236 0.85 -17.49 4.53
C VAL A 236 -0.42 -17.66 5.35
N VAL A 237 -0.40 -17.10 6.56
CA VAL A 237 -1.50 -17.20 7.52
C VAL A 237 -1.95 -15.80 7.91
N GLY A 238 -3.26 -15.57 7.94
CA GLY A 238 -3.87 -14.36 8.48
C GLY A 238 -4.74 -14.71 9.68
N PHE A 239 -4.55 -14.03 10.80
CA PHE A 239 -5.33 -14.24 12.01
C PHE A 239 -6.12 -12.99 12.37
N GLY A 240 -7.33 -13.20 12.90
CA GLY A 240 -8.17 -12.15 13.48
C GLY A 240 -9.60 -12.66 13.62
N GLN A 241 -10.03 -12.98 14.84
CA GLN A 241 -11.32 -13.62 15.14
C GLN A 241 -11.58 -14.86 14.26
N GLY A 242 -10.57 -15.74 14.18
CA GLY A 242 -10.48 -16.83 13.22
C GLY A 242 -9.16 -16.81 12.47
N CYS A 243 -9.06 -17.62 11.42
CA CYS A 243 -7.83 -17.82 10.67
C CYS A 243 -8.11 -18.08 9.19
N ASP A 244 -7.28 -17.52 8.31
CA ASP A 244 -7.12 -17.97 6.92
C ASP A 244 -5.71 -18.51 6.74
N ALA A 245 -5.56 -19.57 5.95
CA ALA A 245 -4.27 -20.12 5.55
C ALA A 245 -4.27 -20.35 4.03
N VAL A 246 -3.20 -19.91 3.36
CA VAL A 246 -3.04 -20.00 1.91
C VAL A 246 -1.69 -20.63 1.59
N VAL A 247 -1.69 -21.67 0.75
CA VAL A 247 -0.51 -22.41 0.32
C VAL A 247 -0.26 -22.13 -1.16
N LEU A 248 0.92 -21.61 -1.47
CA LEU A 248 1.33 -21.21 -2.82
C LEU A 248 2.57 -21.99 -3.25
N LYS A 249 2.63 -22.35 -4.53
CA LYS A 249 3.83 -22.89 -5.17
C LYS A 249 4.46 -21.82 -6.02
N VAL A 250 5.72 -21.50 -5.77
CA VAL A 250 6.48 -20.52 -6.54
C VAL A 250 6.78 -21.10 -7.91
N CYS A 251 6.51 -20.31 -8.95
CA CYS A 251 6.65 -20.70 -10.35
C CYS A 251 7.83 -19.96 -10.99
N THR A 252 8.23 -20.39 -12.19
CA THR A 252 9.40 -19.81 -12.88
C THR A 252 9.26 -18.33 -13.18
N ALA A 253 8.02 -17.82 -13.35
CA ALA A 253 7.82 -16.42 -13.66
C ALA A 253 8.27 -15.48 -12.54
N VAL A 254 8.43 -15.95 -11.28
CA VAL A 254 8.92 -15.11 -10.17
C VAL A 254 10.26 -14.42 -10.49
N MET A 255 11.08 -15.03 -11.34
CA MET A 255 12.36 -14.48 -11.78
C MET A 255 12.21 -13.25 -12.68
N ASP A 256 11.09 -13.15 -13.40
CA ASP A 256 10.80 -12.10 -14.39
C ASP A 256 9.65 -11.18 -13.92
N THR A 257 8.85 -11.63 -12.96
CA THR A 257 7.69 -10.96 -12.40
C THR A 257 7.97 -10.62 -10.95
N GLY A 258 8.49 -9.41 -10.74
CA GLY A 258 8.72 -8.85 -9.42
C GLY A 258 8.27 -7.39 -9.37
N PRO A 259 8.08 -6.84 -8.16
CA PRO A 259 7.90 -5.41 -8.00
C PRO A 259 9.12 -4.65 -8.55
N ALA A 260 8.93 -3.40 -8.97
CA ALA A 260 10.05 -2.55 -9.39
C ALA A 260 10.92 -2.14 -8.19
N VAL A 261 10.31 -1.99 -7.01
CA VAL A 261 10.99 -1.58 -5.77
C VAL A 261 10.83 -2.65 -4.69
N GLY A 262 9.59 -3.10 -4.47
CA GLY A 262 9.27 -4.16 -3.55
C GLY A 262 9.49 -3.81 -2.08
N ILE A 263 9.37 -4.80 -1.19
CA ILE A 263 9.51 -4.57 0.25
C ILE A 263 10.98 -4.31 0.57
N HIS A 264 11.90 -5.05 -0.04
CA HIS A 264 13.34 -4.82 0.13
C HIS A 264 13.76 -3.41 -0.26
N GLY A 265 13.36 -2.92 -1.44
CA GLY A 265 13.74 -1.58 -1.90
C GLY A 265 13.16 -0.48 -1.02
N HIS A 266 11.91 -0.61 -0.58
CA HIS A 266 11.29 0.36 0.32
C HIS A 266 11.93 0.36 1.71
N LEU A 267 12.31 -0.80 2.25
CA LEU A 267 13.04 -0.90 3.51
C LEU A 267 14.46 -0.36 3.40
N ALA A 268 15.14 -0.57 2.27
CA ALA A 268 16.47 -0.02 2.03
C ALA A 268 16.45 1.52 1.94
N TRP A 269 15.35 2.09 1.44
CA TRP A 269 15.16 3.54 1.33
C TRP A 269 14.57 4.21 2.59
N ARG A 270 14.58 3.52 3.74
CA ARG A 270 14.09 4.09 5.00
C ARG A 270 15.05 5.12 5.58
N TRP A 271 14.53 6.02 6.41
CA TRP A 271 15.31 6.81 7.35
C TRP A 271 14.85 6.54 8.78
N GLU A 272 15.77 6.67 9.74
CA GLU A 272 15.45 6.56 11.15
C GLU A 272 14.94 7.90 11.69
N ASP A 273 13.82 7.87 12.40
CA ASP A 273 13.29 9.01 13.13
C ASP A 273 13.26 8.73 14.64
N ASN A 274 14.20 9.32 15.36
CA ASN A 274 14.32 9.17 16.81
C ASN A 274 13.53 10.26 17.59
N ASN A 275 12.73 11.09 16.91
CA ASN A 275 11.96 12.16 17.55
C ASN A 275 10.53 11.70 17.88
N TYR A 276 10.36 11.17 19.08
CA TYR A 276 9.05 10.72 19.56
C TYR A 276 8.00 11.86 19.62
N GLN A 277 8.40 13.11 19.89
CA GLN A 277 7.46 14.24 19.90
C GLN A 277 6.92 14.54 18.49
N ARG A 278 7.79 14.44 17.47
CA ARG A 278 7.36 14.53 16.06
C ARG A 278 6.42 13.38 15.70
N TYR A 279 6.70 12.16 16.14
CA TYR A 279 5.82 11.01 15.94
C TYR A 279 4.42 11.26 16.57
N LEU A 280 4.36 11.72 17.82
CA LEU A 280 3.11 12.03 18.51
C LEU A 280 2.31 13.12 17.80
N ALA A 281 2.97 14.20 17.36
CA ALA A 281 2.32 15.29 16.63
C ALA A 281 1.80 14.83 15.26
N THR A 282 2.60 14.05 14.53
CA THR A 282 2.27 13.57 13.17
C THR A 282 1.12 12.57 13.16
N ASN A 283 1.03 11.74 14.21
CA ASN A 283 -0.06 10.77 14.39
C ASN A 283 -1.25 11.29 15.20
N GLU A 284 -1.24 12.59 15.53
CA GLU A 284 -2.33 13.27 16.25
C GLU A 284 -2.64 12.61 17.59
N LEU A 285 -1.58 12.28 18.33
CA LEU A 285 -1.66 11.69 19.67
C LEU A 285 -1.54 12.75 20.78
N VAL A 286 -1.18 13.97 20.41
CA VAL A 286 -1.13 15.14 21.28
C VAL A 286 -1.84 16.31 20.62
N GLU A 287 -2.46 17.16 21.44
CA GLU A 287 -3.02 18.42 20.98
C GLU A 287 -1.89 19.40 20.71
N ILE A 288 -1.88 19.98 19.50
CA ILE A 288 -0.86 20.94 19.07
C ILE A 288 -1.53 22.24 18.65
N GLU A 289 -0.91 23.36 19.04
CA GLU A 289 -1.27 24.68 18.53
C GLU A 289 -0.74 24.83 17.10
N ARG A 290 -1.64 24.98 16.13
CA ARG A 290 -1.28 24.97 14.70
C ARG A 290 -1.13 26.37 14.10
N GLY A 291 -1.59 27.39 14.83
CA GLY A 291 -1.58 28.78 14.41
C GLY A 291 -2.56 29.11 13.28
N LEU A 292 -2.72 30.41 13.05
CA LEU A 292 -3.72 30.99 12.13
C LEU A 292 -3.70 30.43 10.70
N ARG A 293 -2.54 29.97 10.21
CA ARG A 293 -2.42 29.46 8.83
C ARG A 293 -2.98 28.05 8.67
N ALA A 294 -3.24 27.34 9.77
CA ALA A 294 -3.93 26.06 9.74
C ALA A 294 -5.46 26.21 9.70
N GLU A 295 -6.00 27.40 9.96
CA GLU A 295 -7.44 27.69 10.05
C GLU A 295 -8.12 27.83 8.68
N VAL A 296 -7.36 27.79 7.58
CA VAL A 296 -7.89 27.89 6.22
C VAL A 296 -8.93 26.80 5.97
N ASP A 297 -10.15 27.17 5.57
CA ASP A 297 -11.19 26.21 5.20
C ASP A 297 -10.76 25.42 3.95
N LYS A 298 -10.79 24.09 4.06
CA LYS A 298 -10.35 23.15 3.04
C LYS A 298 -11.50 22.40 2.36
N GLN A 299 -12.69 22.99 2.36
CA GLN A 299 -13.88 22.39 1.75
C GLN A 299 -13.59 21.90 0.33
N THR A 300 -13.79 20.60 0.10
CA THR A 300 -13.66 20.03 -1.24
C THR A 300 -14.94 20.24 -2.02
N GLY A 301 -14.88 20.99 -3.13
CA GLY A 301 -15.97 21.06 -4.09
C GLY A 301 -16.18 19.72 -4.78
N LEU A 302 -17.11 18.90 -4.30
CA LEU A 302 -17.31 17.52 -4.78
C LEU A 302 -17.69 17.44 -6.26
N THR A 303 -18.45 18.42 -6.77
CA THR A 303 -18.78 18.52 -8.20
C THR A 303 -17.56 18.84 -9.05
N THR A 304 -16.67 19.70 -8.56
CA THR A 304 -15.37 20.00 -9.20
C THR A 304 -14.46 18.78 -9.18
N LEU A 305 -14.41 18.07 -8.05
CA LEU A 305 -13.64 16.83 -7.92
C LEU A 305 -14.11 15.79 -8.93
N TYR A 306 -15.42 15.55 -9.05
CA TYR A 306 -15.98 14.59 -10.00
C TYR A 306 -15.70 14.98 -11.46
N ARG A 307 -15.98 16.23 -11.84
CA ARG A 307 -15.80 16.72 -13.21
C ARG A 307 -14.34 16.74 -13.67
N ASN A 308 -13.40 16.91 -12.73
CA ASN A 308 -11.97 16.98 -13.00
C ASN A 308 -11.21 15.78 -12.41
N LYS A 309 -11.88 14.65 -12.14
CA LYS A 309 -11.26 13.50 -11.46
C LYS A 309 -10.06 12.93 -12.21
N GLU A 310 -10.10 12.94 -13.53
CA GLU A 310 -8.98 12.46 -14.37
C GLU A 310 -7.73 13.33 -14.18
N MET A 311 -7.90 14.65 -14.14
CA MET A 311 -6.82 15.58 -13.84
C MET A 311 -6.34 15.43 -12.39
N LEU A 312 -7.25 15.40 -11.42
CA LEU A 312 -6.91 15.48 -10.00
C LEU A 312 -6.43 14.15 -9.41
N LEU A 313 -7.12 13.05 -9.72
CA LEU A 313 -6.83 11.72 -9.21
C LEU A 313 -6.01 10.91 -10.20
N GLY A 314 -6.31 10.97 -11.51
CA GLY A 314 -5.55 10.25 -12.54
C GLY A 314 -4.24 10.91 -12.95
N PHE A 315 -4.00 12.17 -12.55
CA PHE A 315 -2.88 13.01 -13.01
C PHE A 315 -2.79 13.16 -14.54
N VAL A 316 -3.96 13.36 -15.16
CA VAL A 316 -4.07 13.48 -16.61
C VAL A 316 -4.02 14.95 -17.02
N GLY A 317 -3.03 15.29 -17.85
CA GLY A 317 -2.97 16.55 -18.58
C GLY A 317 -3.36 16.34 -20.05
N GLY A 318 -2.74 17.10 -20.95
CA GLY A 318 -3.02 17.00 -22.38
C GLY A 318 -1.75 16.96 -23.23
N CYS A 319 -1.81 16.25 -24.35
CA CYS A 319 -0.79 16.28 -25.39
C CYS A 319 -1.38 16.87 -26.67
N CYS A 320 -0.72 17.88 -27.24
CA CYS A 320 -1.23 18.55 -28.42
C CYS A 320 -1.16 17.66 -29.67
N THR A 321 -2.30 17.38 -30.31
CA THR A 321 -2.33 16.53 -31.52
C THR A 321 -1.70 17.16 -32.76
N LYS A 322 -1.42 18.47 -32.74
CA LYS A 322 -0.75 19.18 -33.84
C LYS A 322 0.79 19.16 -33.73
N CYS A 323 1.33 19.34 -32.53
CA CYS A 323 2.78 19.53 -32.33
C CYS A 323 3.40 18.58 -31.29
N GLY A 324 2.61 17.67 -30.73
CA GLY A 324 3.06 16.69 -29.74
C GLY A 324 3.48 17.28 -28.40
N THR A 325 3.16 18.54 -28.08
CA THR A 325 3.58 19.16 -26.82
C THR A 325 2.70 18.66 -25.66
N PRO A 326 3.28 17.97 -24.66
CA PRO A 326 2.56 17.63 -23.44
C PRO A 326 2.51 18.82 -22.49
N GLN A 327 1.40 18.96 -21.77
CA GLN A 327 1.19 20.00 -20.76
C GLN A 327 0.29 19.54 -19.63
N TYR A 328 0.56 20.07 -18.45
CA TYR A 328 -0.29 19.93 -17.28
C TYR A 328 -0.48 21.31 -16.65
N PRO A 329 -1.71 21.73 -16.28
CA PRO A 329 -2.99 21.08 -16.57
C PRO A 329 -3.34 21.02 -18.06
N ARG A 330 -4.28 20.13 -18.41
CA ARG A 330 -4.92 20.14 -19.74
C ARG A 330 -5.63 21.47 -19.95
N GLY A 331 -5.37 22.11 -21.08
CA GLY A 331 -5.99 23.38 -21.45
C GLY A 331 -6.60 23.32 -22.85
N ASN A 332 -7.49 24.27 -23.15
CA ASN A 332 -8.03 24.39 -24.51
C ASN A 332 -6.97 24.88 -25.52
N LEU A 333 -5.93 25.55 -25.06
CA LEU A 333 -4.85 26.10 -25.87
C LEU A 333 -3.55 25.32 -25.62
N CYS A 334 -2.84 25.00 -26.71
CA CYS A 334 -1.48 24.49 -26.64
C CYS A 334 -0.52 25.57 -26.09
N VAL A 335 0.22 25.23 -25.03
CA VAL A 335 1.20 26.13 -24.40
C VAL A 335 2.43 26.40 -25.26
N ASN A 336 2.66 25.65 -26.33
CA ASN A 336 3.77 25.88 -27.24
C ASN A 336 3.54 27.19 -28.03
N PRO A 337 4.39 28.22 -27.87
CA PRO A 337 4.18 29.54 -28.46
C PRO A 337 4.20 29.53 -30.00
N THR A 338 4.83 28.52 -30.63
CA THR A 338 4.84 28.39 -32.09
C THR A 338 3.63 27.61 -32.63
N CYS A 339 2.90 26.89 -31.77
CA CYS A 339 1.76 26.07 -32.17
C CYS A 339 0.43 26.81 -32.03
N GLY A 340 0.12 27.30 -30.82
CA GLY A 340 -1.12 28.02 -30.49
C GLY A 340 -2.43 27.28 -30.84
N ALA A 341 -2.40 25.96 -31.06
CA ALA A 341 -3.59 25.22 -31.46
C ALA A 341 -4.66 25.20 -30.36
N VAL A 342 -5.92 25.38 -30.77
CA VAL A 342 -7.08 25.37 -29.88
C VAL A 342 -7.88 24.08 -30.07
N GLY A 343 -8.33 23.48 -28.98
CA GLY A 343 -9.21 22.29 -28.99
C GLY A 343 -8.53 21.02 -29.51
N ARG A 344 -7.20 20.96 -29.53
CA ARG A 344 -6.41 19.86 -30.08
C ARG A 344 -5.52 19.21 -29.01
N GLN A 345 -6.13 18.71 -27.94
CA GLN A 345 -5.41 18.00 -26.87
C GLN A 345 -6.06 16.65 -26.56
N ASP A 346 -5.28 15.60 -26.73
CA ASP A 346 -5.61 14.25 -26.27
C ASP A 346 -5.16 14.09 -24.82
N GLU A 347 -5.80 13.19 -24.09
CA GLU A 347 -5.44 12.89 -22.70
C GLU A 347 -4.02 12.34 -22.62
N HIS A 348 -3.24 12.87 -21.67
CA HIS A 348 -1.87 12.46 -21.46
C HIS A 348 -1.59 12.26 -19.96
N PRO A 349 -1.37 11.02 -19.48
CA PRO A 349 -1.09 10.76 -18.08
C PRO A 349 0.34 11.13 -17.72
N PHE A 350 0.52 11.84 -16.60
CA PHE A 350 1.84 12.21 -16.06
C PHE A 350 2.23 11.39 -14.83
N SER A 351 1.38 10.46 -14.39
CA SER A 351 1.53 9.75 -13.10
C SER A 351 2.76 8.85 -13.03
N GLU A 352 3.17 8.29 -14.17
CA GLU A 352 4.37 7.44 -14.29
C GLU A 352 5.57 8.19 -14.88
N SER A 353 5.43 9.47 -15.19
CA SER A 353 6.46 10.25 -15.86
C SER A 353 7.58 10.60 -14.87
N GLY A 354 8.82 10.33 -15.29
CA GLY A 354 10.00 10.87 -14.63
C GLY A 354 10.03 12.39 -14.76
N ALA A 355 10.67 13.05 -13.79
CA ALA A 355 10.73 14.50 -13.77
C ALA A 355 12.00 15.03 -13.11
N GLN A 356 12.19 16.35 -13.19
CA GLN A 356 13.27 17.09 -12.56
C GLN A 356 12.73 18.30 -11.80
N LEU A 357 13.38 18.64 -10.69
CA LEU A 357 13.05 19.81 -9.88
C LEU A 357 13.66 21.08 -10.50
N ASN A 358 12.84 22.02 -10.98
CA ASN A 358 13.33 23.28 -11.58
C ASN A 358 13.56 24.38 -10.55
N SER A 359 12.70 24.44 -9.54
CA SER A 359 12.81 25.37 -8.43
C SER A 359 12.03 24.82 -7.24
N TYR A 360 12.42 25.18 -6.02
CA TYR A 360 11.68 24.82 -4.82
C TYR A 360 11.71 25.94 -3.80
N THR A 361 10.78 25.87 -2.84
CA THR A 361 10.70 26.73 -1.68
C THR A 361 10.58 25.86 -0.44
N ALA A 362 11.35 26.17 0.59
CA ALA A 362 11.24 25.59 1.92
C ALA A 362 10.52 26.60 2.83
N ASP A 363 9.20 26.54 2.87
CA ASP A 363 8.35 27.52 3.55
C ASP A 363 8.14 27.16 5.02
N ARG A 364 8.60 28.04 5.92
CA ARG A 364 8.41 27.91 7.38
C ARG A 364 7.20 28.68 7.92
N LEU A 365 6.51 29.43 7.06
CA LEU A 365 5.33 30.19 7.43
C LEU A 365 4.08 29.33 7.26
N THR A 366 3.93 28.65 6.13
CA THR A 366 2.77 27.77 5.87
C THR A 366 2.73 26.62 6.89
N TYR A 367 1.53 26.31 7.40
CA TYR A 367 1.35 25.16 8.29
C TYR A 367 1.66 23.85 7.54
N SER A 368 2.62 23.10 8.07
CA SER A 368 2.91 21.71 7.73
C SER A 368 3.01 20.92 9.03
N VAL A 369 2.58 19.66 8.99
CA VAL A 369 2.74 18.73 10.13
C VAL A 369 4.22 18.45 10.40
N ASP A 370 5.03 18.39 9.34
CA ASP A 370 6.47 18.27 9.39
C ASP A 370 7.09 19.48 8.65
N PRO A 371 7.41 20.57 9.37
CA PRO A 371 7.93 21.79 8.75
C PRO A 371 9.43 21.65 8.38
N PRO A 372 9.90 22.31 7.31
CA PRO A 372 9.17 23.27 6.47
C PRO A 372 8.25 22.59 5.43
N ALA A 373 7.26 23.33 4.94
CA ALA A 373 6.47 22.93 3.79
C ALA A 373 7.31 23.08 2.52
N TYR A 374 7.58 21.97 1.84
CA TYR A 374 8.30 21.97 0.56
C TYR A 374 7.33 21.97 -0.62
N TYR A 375 7.52 22.89 -1.56
CA TYR A 375 6.81 22.90 -2.84
C TYR A 375 7.68 23.52 -3.93
N GLY A 376 7.46 23.16 -5.18
CA GLY A 376 8.34 23.56 -6.27
C GLY A 376 7.77 23.34 -7.66
N MET A 377 8.45 23.92 -8.64
CA MET A 377 8.15 23.68 -10.06
C MET A 377 8.87 22.41 -10.49
N VAL A 378 8.11 21.43 -10.97
CA VAL A 378 8.62 20.18 -11.51
C VAL A 378 8.44 20.18 -13.02
N GLN A 379 9.45 19.72 -13.75
CA GLN A 379 9.43 19.54 -15.20
C GLN A 379 9.50 18.07 -15.55
N PHE A 380 8.51 17.57 -16.28
CA PHE A 380 8.46 16.18 -16.71
C PHE A 380 9.41 15.94 -17.88
N ASP A 381 9.95 14.72 -17.97
CA ASP A 381 10.93 14.34 -18.99
C ASP A 381 10.38 14.47 -20.41
N GLU A 382 9.12 14.11 -20.59
CA GLU A 382 8.39 14.23 -21.86
C GLU A 382 7.97 15.68 -22.19
N GLY A 383 8.08 16.60 -21.23
CA GLY A 383 7.67 17.99 -21.35
C GLY A 383 6.44 18.33 -20.50
N GLY A 384 6.15 19.62 -20.34
CA GLY A 384 5.17 20.10 -19.39
C GLY A 384 5.77 20.37 -18.01
N ARG A 385 5.09 21.20 -17.23
CA ARG A 385 5.55 21.64 -15.91
C ARG A 385 4.38 21.73 -14.94
N ALA A 386 4.60 21.43 -13.67
CA ALA A 386 3.60 21.55 -12.63
C ALA A 386 4.21 22.09 -11.33
N MET A 387 3.50 23.01 -10.69
CA MET A 387 3.78 23.38 -9.29
C MET A 387 3.20 22.32 -8.37
N LEU A 388 4.05 21.65 -7.60
CA LEU A 388 3.67 20.51 -6.75
C LEU A 388 4.25 20.65 -5.34
N ASP A 389 3.54 20.12 -4.35
CA ASP A 389 4.14 19.86 -3.04
C ASP A 389 5.19 18.76 -3.19
N LEU A 390 6.26 18.85 -2.42
CA LEU A 390 7.24 17.78 -2.31
C LEU A 390 6.87 16.83 -1.16
N ALA A 391 7.17 15.55 -1.35
CA ALA A 391 7.03 14.50 -0.36
C ALA A 391 8.37 13.74 -0.25
N ASP A 392 8.52 12.98 0.83
CA ASP A 392 9.65 12.09 1.05
C ASP A 392 11.02 12.83 0.94
N VAL A 393 11.06 14.10 1.37
CA VAL A 393 12.28 14.92 1.44
C VAL A 393 13.06 14.50 2.67
N ASP A 394 14.32 14.12 2.49
CA ASP A 394 15.21 13.77 3.61
C ASP A 394 15.38 14.99 4.53
N PRO A 395 15.13 14.87 5.84
CA PRO A 395 15.27 15.98 6.78
C PRO A 395 16.71 16.51 6.89
N ASN A 396 17.71 15.71 6.52
CA ASN A 396 19.14 16.03 6.61
C ASN A 396 19.74 16.51 5.28
N VAL A 397 19.02 16.34 4.16
CA VAL A 397 19.51 16.69 2.81
C VAL A 397 18.52 17.63 2.14
N ALA A 398 18.96 18.85 1.86
CA ALA A 398 18.13 19.81 1.15
C ALA A 398 17.88 19.36 -0.31
N PRO A 399 16.68 19.58 -0.87
CA PRO A 399 16.42 19.36 -2.29
C PRO A 399 17.34 20.19 -3.18
N GLU A 400 17.70 19.65 -4.35
CA GLU A 400 18.57 20.33 -5.31
C GLU A 400 17.85 20.60 -6.64
N VAL A 401 18.14 21.74 -7.28
CA VAL A 401 17.66 22.02 -8.64
C VAL A 401 18.33 21.05 -9.61
N GLY A 402 17.53 20.44 -10.50
CA GLY A 402 17.94 19.36 -11.39
C GLY A 402 17.81 17.96 -10.78
N GLN A 403 17.49 17.86 -9.48
CA GLN A 403 17.27 16.57 -8.83
C GLN A 403 16.17 15.78 -9.54
N ARG A 404 16.41 14.48 -9.73
CA ARG A 404 15.45 13.54 -10.31
C ARG A 404 14.28 13.34 -9.36
N MET A 405 13.08 13.47 -9.89
CA MET A 405 11.82 13.37 -9.16
C MET A 405 10.92 12.29 -9.78
N ARG A 406 10.04 11.74 -8.95
CA ARG A 406 8.94 10.84 -9.32
C ARG A 406 7.63 11.35 -8.73
N MET A 407 6.52 10.96 -9.33
CA MET A 407 5.18 11.33 -8.83
C MET A 407 4.67 10.29 -7.84
N VAL A 408 4.11 10.75 -6.73
CA VAL A 408 3.56 9.92 -5.65
C VAL A 408 2.18 10.38 -5.25
N PHE A 409 1.27 9.42 -5.03
CA PHE A 409 -0.10 9.74 -4.63
C PHE A 409 -0.20 9.82 -3.10
N ARG A 410 -0.55 10.99 -2.57
CA ARG A 410 -0.51 11.29 -1.13
C ARG A 410 -1.75 12.06 -0.68
N VAL A 411 -1.95 12.12 0.64
CA VAL A 411 -2.92 13.07 1.20
C VAL A 411 -2.41 14.47 0.91
N LYS A 412 -3.22 15.25 0.21
CA LYS A 412 -3.00 16.68 -0.02
C LYS A 412 -3.42 17.45 1.21
N ASP A 413 -4.63 17.17 1.72
CA ASP A 413 -5.20 17.87 2.88
C ASP A 413 -6.22 17.01 3.65
N TYR A 414 -6.39 17.36 4.92
CA TYR A 414 -7.46 16.87 5.79
C TYR A 414 -8.46 18.01 6.06
N ASP A 415 -9.70 17.87 5.58
CA ASP A 415 -10.82 18.72 5.98
C ASP A 415 -11.42 18.12 7.26
N ARG A 416 -10.97 18.63 8.42
CA ARG A 416 -11.38 18.13 9.73
C ARG A 416 -12.79 18.53 10.10
N ALA A 417 -13.25 19.69 9.63
CA ALA A 417 -14.60 20.18 9.90
C ALA A 417 -15.66 19.26 9.29
N ARG A 418 -15.35 18.63 8.14
CA ARG A 418 -16.29 17.77 7.40
C ARG A 418 -15.87 16.31 7.31
N GLY A 419 -14.74 15.93 7.93
CA GLY A 419 -14.23 14.56 7.93
C GLY A 419 -13.76 14.06 6.55
N PHE A 420 -13.28 14.94 5.67
CA PHE A 420 -12.92 14.58 4.29
C PHE A 420 -11.40 14.54 4.07
N ARG A 421 -10.88 13.44 3.52
CA ARG A 421 -9.48 13.33 3.09
C ARG A 421 -9.34 13.61 1.60
N ARG A 422 -8.60 14.66 1.25
CA ARG A 422 -8.30 15.02 -0.13
C ARG A 422 -6.95 14.43 -0.53
N TYR A 423 -6.92 13.68 -1.61
CA TYR A 423 -5.71 13.12 -2.20
C TYR A 423 -5.31 13.89 -3.46
N PHE A 424 -4.01 13.96 -3.71
CA PHE A 424 -3.44 14.53 -4.93
C PHE A 424 -2.01 13.99 -5.13
N TRP A 425 -1.46 14.23 -6.31
CA TRP A 425 -0.09 13.87 -6.65
C TRP A 425 0.90 14.88 -6.09
N LYS A 426 1.96 14.37 -5.47
CA LYS A 426 3.12 15.13 -4.98
C LYS A 426 4.36 14.66 -5.72
N ALA A 427 5.40 15.48 -5.74
CA ALA A 427 6.69 15.08 -6.26
C ALA A 427 7.57 14.55 -5.12
N ALA A 428 8.25 13.44 -5.31
CA ALA A 428 9.22 12.90 -4.37
C ALA A 428 10.56 12.70 -5.09
N PRO A 429 11.71 12.71 -4.39
CA PRO A 429 12.96 12.25 -4.97
C PRO A 429 12.79 10.88 -5.63
N ALA A 430 13.38 10.71 -6.81
CA ALA A 430 13.40 9.42 -7.48
C ALA A 430 14.10 8.39 -6.59
N LEU A 431 13.55 7.17 -6.54
CA LEU A 431 14.22 6.06 -5.85
C LEU A 431 15.47 5.72 -6.66
N VAL A 432 16.63 5.77 -6.02
CA VAL A 432 17.87 5.27 -6.63
C VAL A 432 17.76 3.74 -6.59
N PRO A 433 17.90 3.03 -7.72
CA PRO A 433 18.01 1.58 -7.69
C PRO A 433 19.20 1.23 -6.80
N VAL A 434 18.97 0.47 -5.73
CA VAL A 434 20.07 -0.12 -4.98
C VAL A 434 20.70 -1.13 -5.94
N GLU A 435 21.92 -0.83 -6.44
CA GLU A 435 22.74 -1.88 -7.05
C GLU A 435 22.96 -2.94 -5.98
N VAL A 436 22.32 -4.10 -6.13
CA VAL A 436 22.61 -5.26 -5.30
C VAL A 436 24.00 -5.73 -5.70
N GLU A 437 25.02 -5.28 -4.97
CA GLU A 437 26.34 -5.90 -5.04
C GLU A 437 26.19 -7.38 -4.67
N GLY A 438 26.22 -8.27 -5.67
CA GLY A 438 26.32 -9.72 -5.42
C GLY A 438 25.46 -10.66 -6.25
N ALA A 439 24.84 -10.24 -7.36
CA ALA A 439 24.29 -11.20 -8.33
C ALA A 439 25.39 -11.58 -9.36
N VAL A 440 26.09 -12.69 -9.09
CA VAL A 440 26.80 -13.49 -10.11
C VAL A 440 26.06 -14.79 -10.28
#